data_AF-A0A7D5SD80-F1
#
_entry.id   AF-A0A7D5SD80-F1
#
_cell.length_a   1.000
_cell.length_b   1.000
_cell.length_c   1.000
_cell.angle_alpha   90.00
_cell.angle_beta   90.00
_cell.angle_gamma   90.00
#
_symmetry.space_group_name_H-M   'P 1'
#
loop_
_entity.id
_entity.type
_entity.pdbx_description
1 polymer ?
#
loop_
_entity_poly.entity_id
_entity_poly.type
_entity_poly.pdbx_seq_one_letter_code
_entity_poly.pdbx_strand_id
1 'polypeptide(L)' 'MVYNRWGQAVFKSKQNNFNWQASGYASDTYMYLIRYRQANGQTGVQKGTVTVLR' A
#
# COMPACT_ATOMS: atom_id res chain seq x y z
N MET A 1 -2.64 1.65 1.76
CA MET A 1 -3.41 0.42 1.44
C MET A 1 -2.59 -0.41 0.47
N VAL A 2 -2.68 -1.73 0.54
CA VAL A 2 -2.01 -2.65 -0.40
C VAL A 2 -3.04 -3.63 -0.94
N TYR A 3 -2.92 -3.95 -2.23
CA TYR A 3 -3.82 -4.82 -2.98
C TYR A 3 -3.05 -5.92 -3.70
N ASN A 4 -3.65 -7.11 -3.80
CA ASN A 4 -3.14 -8.18 -4.65
C ASN A 4 -3.50 -7.93 -6.14
N ARG A 5 -3.04 -8.82 -7.04
CA ARG A 5 -3.33 -8.75 -8.48
C ARG A 5 -4.83 -8.78 -8.85
N TRP A 6 -5.70 -9.21 -7.95
CA TRP A 6 -7.16 -9.23 -8.12
C TRP A 6 -7.85 -7.98 -7.60
N GLY A 7 -7.10 -6.96 -7.19
CA GLY A 7 -7.65 -5.72 -6.64
C GLY A 7 -8.22 -5.88 -5.23
N GLN A 8 -8.04 -7.03 -4.58
CA GLN A 8 -8.47 -7.23 -3.20
C GLN A 8 -7.48 -6.56 -2.25
N ALA A 9 -8.00 -5.75 -1.32
CA ALA A 9 -7.19 -5.12 -0.28
C ALA A 9 -6.67 -6.18 0.69
N VAL A 10 -5.35 -6.33 0.76
CA VAL A 10 -4.66 -7.24 1.69
C VAL A 10 -4.12 -6.51 2.92
N PHE A 11 -3.97 -5.19 2.84
CA PHE A 11 -3.52 -4.38 3.98
C PHE A 11 -4.11 -2.97 3.95
N LYS A 12 -4.47 -2.45 5.13
CA LYS A 12 -4.97 -1.08 5.32
C LYS A 12 -4.43 -0.51 6.62
N SER A 13 -3.89 0.71 6.53
CA SER A 13 -3.52 1.51 7.69
C SER A 13 -3.86 2.97 7.43
N LYS A 14 -4.12 3.72 8.51
CA LYS A 14 -4.27 5.17 8.54
C LYS A 14 -3.06 5.87 9.18
N GLN A 15 -2.10 5.12 9.71
CA GLN A 15 -0.88 5.67 10.31
C GLN A 15 0.10 6.05 9.21
N ASN A 16 0.77 7.19 9.33
CA ASN A 16 1.69 7.68 8.30
C ASN A 16 2.95 6.80 8.13
N ASN A 17 3.39 6.12 9.19
CA ASN A 17 4.61 5.30 9.21
C ASN A 17 4.29 3.80 9.30
N PHE A 18 3.26 3.35 8.58
CA PHE A 18 2.94 1.93 8.55
C PHE A 18 4.06 1.15 7.84
N ASN A 19 4.32 -0.07 8.31
CA ASN A 19 5.19 -1.02 7.64
C ASN A 19 4.38 -2.28 7.32
N TRP A 20 4.28 -2.62 6.03
CA TRP A 20 3.64 -3.86 5.59
C TRP A 20 4.72 -4.91 5.34
N GLN A 21 4.81 -5.91 6.22
CA GLN A 21 5.87 -6.91 6.19
C GLN A 21 5.66 -8.06 5.20
N ALA A 22 4.52 -8.10 4.49
CA ALA A 22 4.16 -9.18 3.55
C ALA A 22 4.25 -10.62 4.12
N SER A 23 4.30 -10.80 5.44
CA SER A 23 4.34 -12.12 6.08
C SER A 23 3.06 -12.91 5.79
N GLY A 24 3.21 -14.16 5.33
CA GLY A 24 2.10 -15.02 4.93
C GLY A 24 1.51 -14.73 3.54
N TYR A 25 2.03 -13.76 2.79
CA TYR A 25 1.58 -13.44 1.43
C TYR A 25 2.45 -14.12 0.37
N ALA A 26 1.88 -14.41 -0.80
CA ALA A 26 2.59 -15.07 -1.90
C ALA A 26 3.72 -14.20 -2.47
N SER A 27 4.74 -14.84 -3.08
CA SER A 27 5.76 -14.14 -3.84
C SER A 27 5.13 -13.66 -5.14
N ASP A 28 4.82 -12.37 -5.21
CA ASP A 28 4.00 -11.77 -6.25
C ASP A 28 4.16 -10.24 -6.27
N THR A 29 3.60 -9.59 -7.29
CA THR A 29 3.49 -8.13 -7.36
C THR A 29 2.19 -7.65 -6.73
N TYR A 30 2.32 -6.69 -5.82
CA TYR A 30 1.22 -6.02 -5.12
C TYR A 30 1.19 -4.55 -5.50
N MET A 31 0.01 -3.93 -5.48
CA MET A 31 -0.15 -2.49 -5.69
C MET A 31 -0.33 -1.79 -4.34
N TYR A 32 0.42 -0.72 -4.08
CA TYR A 32 0.17 0.17 -2.96
C TYR A 32 -0.54 1.46 -3.39
N LEU A 33 -1.40 1.97 -2.51
CA LEU A 33 -2.08 3.25 -2.63
C LEU A 33 -2.00 4.01 -1.30
N ILE A 34 -1.39 5.18 -1.32
CA ILE A 34 -1.27 6.12 -0.21
C ILE A 34 -2.07 7.36 -0.59
N ARG A 35 -3.00 7.76 0.28
CA ARG A 35 -3.73 9.02 0.18
C ARG A 35 -3.38 9.85 1.40
N TYR A 36 -2.97 11.08 1.19
CA TYR A 36 -2.55 11.97 2.26
C TYR A 36 -3.15 13.36 2.07
N ARG A 37 -3.22 14.12 3.17
CA ARG A 37 -3.57 15.53 3.17
C ARG A 37 -2.37 16.33 3.61
N GLN A 38 -1.98 17.31 2.81
CA GLN A 38 -0.88 18.22 3.10
C GLN A 38 -1.32 19.31 4.09
N ALA A 39 -0.35 19.99 4.69
CA ALA A 39 -0.60 21.08 5.65
C ALA A 39 -1.40 22.25 5.05
N ASN A 40 -1.24 22.50 3.74
CA ASN A 40 -2.02 23.50 2.99
C ASN A 40 -3.47 23.06 2.70
N GLY A 41 -3.90 21.90 3.20
CA GLY A 41 -5.25 21.37 3.02
C GLY A 41 -5.46 20.56 1.73
N GLN A 42 -4.52 20.58 0.78
CA GLN A 42 -4.59 19.81 -0.46
C GLN A 42 -4.47 18.31 -0.20
N THR A 43 -5.13 17.51 -1.04
CA THR A 43 -5.04 16.06 -1.00
C THR A 43 -4.10 15.55 -2.09
N GLY A 44 -3.32 14.54 -1.76
CA GLY A 44 -2.38 13.89 -2.66
C GLY A 44 -2.60 12.38 -2.72
N VAL A 45 -2.18 11.80 -3.83
CA VAL A 45 -2.19 10.35 -4.04
C VAL A 45 -0.81 9.91 -4.49
N GLN A 46 -0.27 8.90 -3.82
CA GLN A 46 0.91 8.18 -4.25
C GLN A 46 0.56 6.71 -4.43
N LYS A 47 0.99 6.12 -5.54
CA LYS A 47 0.71 4.71 -5.86
C LYS A 47 1.87 4.10 -6.61
N GLY A 48 1.97 2.78 -6.57
CA GLY A 48 2.97 2.03 -7.28
C GLY A 48 2.84 0.54 -7.00
N THR A 49 3.83 -0.21 -7.45
CA THR A 49 3.90 -1.65 -7.21
C THR A 49 5.06 -1.99 -6.28
N VAL A 50 4.91 -3.08 -5.54
CA VAL A 50 5.96 -3.71 -4.76
C VAL A 50 5.96 -5.20 -5.09
N THR A 51 7.13 -5.75 -5.36
CA THR A 51 7.27 -7.19 -5.61
C THR A 51 7.76 -7.85 -4.32
N VAL A 52 7.02 -8.85 -3.85
CA VAL A 52 7.39 -9.69 -2.73
C VAL A 52 8.25 -10.83 -3.26
N LEU A 53 9.48 -10.93 -2.78
CA LEU A 53 10.43 -11.99 -3.10
C LEU A 53 10.60 -12.91 -1.89
N ARG A 54 11.03 -14.15 -2.13
CA ARG A 54 11.41 -15.13 -1.11
C ARG A 54 12.79 -15.68 -1.41
#